data_AF-A0A925CSW5-F1
#
_entry.id   AF-A0A925CSW5-F1
#
_cell.length_a   1.000
_cell.length_b   1.000
_cell.length_c   1.000
_cell.angle_alpha   90.00
_cell.angle_beta   90.00
_cell.angle_gamma   90.00
#
_symmetry.space_group_name_H-M   'P 1'
#
loop_
_entity.id
_entity.type
_entity.pdbx_description
1 polymer ?
#
loop_
_entity_poly.entity_id
_entity_poly.type
_entity_poly.pdbx_seq_one_letter_code
_entity_poly.pdbx_strand_id
1 'polypeptide(L)'
;MVIKHANISASEFDDVNMSDTRFTNVRLAGATFDDVNLSGAVMHAIDFRGSRVSAAQFGGATFRFLGELPGPDGAPRRPRAVTFEDCMFPDSAFRRVDLTNVALEKCTTAGMTIDGVPVDEMLAAWRSSHPEP
;
A
#
# COMPACT_ATOMS: atom_id res chain seq x y z
N MET A 1 -3.64 -25.85 17.06
CA MET A 1 -4.56 -25.21 18.02
C MET A 1 -5.62 -24.45 17.25
N VAL A 2 -6.88 -24.42 17.70
CA VAL A 2 -7.96 -23.64 17.06
C VAL A 2 -8.60 -22.73 18.10
N ILE A 3 -8.50 -21.42 17.90
CA ILE A 3 -9.12 -20.40 18.78
C ILE A 3 -10.35 -19.84 18.06
N LYS A 4 -11.52 -19.92 18.68
CA LYS A 4 -12.80 -19.45 18.12
C LYS A 4 -13.56 -18.68 19.20
N HIS A 5 -14.19 -17.56 18.81
CA HIS A 5 -15.04 -16.73 19.70
C HIS A 5 -14.38 -16.30 21.02
N ALA A 6 -13.04 -16.19 21.04
CA ALA A 6 -12.29 -15.76 22.20
C ALA A 6 -11.82 -14.31 22.04
N ASN A 7 -11.74 -13.58 23.16
CA ASN A 7 -11.04 -12.31 23.21
C ASN A 7 -9.59 -12.56 23.65
N ILE A 8 -8.65 -12.31 22.74
CA ILE A 8 -7.20 -12.37 22.98
C ILE A 8 -6.56 -10.97 22.89
N SER A 9 -7.34 -9.90 23.11
CA SER A 9 -6.81 -8.55 23.19
C SER A 9 -5.70 -8.45 24.24
N ALA A 10 -4.64 -7.68 23.94
CA ALA A 10 -3.44 -7.54 24.78
C ALA A 10 -2.66 -8.85 25.03
N SER A 11 -2.91 -9.91 24.25
CA SER A 11 -2.01 -11.07 24.22
C SER A 11 -0.75 -10.76 23.42
N GLU A 12 0.38 -11.29 23.87
CA GLU A 12 1.68 -11.18 23.22
C GLU A 12 2.10 -12.55 22.67
N PHE A 13 2.70 -12.53 21.47
CA PHE A 13 3.19 -13.71 20.77
C PHE A 13 4.64 -13.45 20.39
N ASP A 14 5.56 -13.79 21.29
CA ASP A 14 6.99 -13.53 21.17
C ASP A 14 7.75 -14.79 20.72
N ASP A 15 8.61 -14.66 19.71
CA ASP A 15 9.41 -15.74 19.11
C ASP A 15 8.62 -17.01 18.69
N VAL A 16 7.37 -16.85 18.24
CA VAL A 16 6.53 -17.98 17.80
C VAL A 16 6.52 -18.17 16.28
N ASN A 17 6.51 -19.42 15.84
CA ASN A 17 6.23 -19.76 14.45
C ASN A 17 4.71 -19.78 14.19
N MET A 18 4.21 -18.80 13.43
CA MET A 18 2.82 -18.73 12.98
C MET A 18 2.63 -19.09 11.50
N SER A 19 3.61 -19.74 10.85
CA SER A 19 3.46 -20.25 9.49
C SER A 19 2.20 -21.11 9.36
N ASP A 20 1.53 -21.01 8.21
CA ASP A 20 0.25 -21.66 7.90
C ASP A 20 -0.93 -21.30 8.82
N THR A 21 -0.78 -20.32 9.73
CA THR A 21 -1.90 -19.83 10.54
C THR A 21 -2.86 -18.98 9.69
N ARG A 22 -4.16 -19.24 9.84
CA ARG A 22 -5.22 -18.49 9.16
C ARG A 22 -5.96 -17.58 10.14
N PHE A 23 -5.93 -16.29 9.86
CA PHE A 23 -6.79 -15.31 10.52
C PHE A 23 -8.04 -15.08 9.64
N THR A 24 -9.24 -15.26 10.19
CA THR A 24 -10.50 -15.05 9.46
C THR A 24 -11.47 -14.33 10.36
N ASN A 25 -12.01 -13.20 9.88
CA ASN A 25 -12.93 -12.33 10.62
C ASN A 25 -12.38 -11.87 11.98
N VAL A 26 -11.07 -11.57 12.03
CA VAL A 26 -10.40 -11.06 13.23
C VAL A 26 -10.35 -9.53 13.23
N ARG A 27 -10.37 -8.91 14.41
CA ARG A 27 -10.09 -7.48 14.58
C ARG A 27 -8.66 -7.32 15.07
N LEU A 28 -7.81 -6.71 14.23
CA LEU A 28 -6.41 -6.39 14.53
C LEU A 28 -6.17 -4.87 14.63
N ALA A 29 -7.23 -4.10 14.87
CA ALA A 29 -7.11 -2.66 15.07
C ALA A 29 -6.22 -2.37 16.28
N GLY A 30 -5.13 -1.64 16.07
CA GLY A 30 -4.13 -1.35 17.09
C GLY A 30 -3.12 -2.49 17.36
N ALA A 31 -3.14 -3.58 16.60
CA ALA A 31 -2.09 -4.59 16.68
C ALA A 31 -0.77 -4.06 16.10
N THR A 32 0.34 -4.44 16.72
CA THR A 32 1.70 -4.15 16.25
C THR A 32 2.32 -5.43 15.69
N PHE A 33 2.98 -5.31 14.55
CA PHE A 33 3.79 -6.37 13.94
C PHE A 33 5.20 -5.81 13.79
N ASP A 34 6.08 -6.15 14.74
CA ASP A 34 7.48 -5.72 14.75
C ASP A 34 8.37 -6.92 14.37
N ASP A 35 9.31 -6.71 13.45
CA ASP A 35 10.21 -7.76 12.93
C ASP A 35 9.51 -9.06 12.45
N VAL A 36 8.29 -8.95 11.92
CA VAL A 36 7.53 -10.10 11.41
C VAL A 36 7.86 -10.41 9.95
N ASN A 37 8.22 -11.67 9.67
CA ASN A 37 8.33 -12.17 8.31
C ASN A 37 6.95 -12.52 7.73
N LEU A 38 6.48 -11.71 6.77
CA LEU A 38 5.23 -11.94 6.02
C LEU A 38 5.48 -12.42 4.58
N SER A 39 6.67 -12.94 4.27
CA SER A 39 6.97 -13.49 2.94
C SER A 39 6.00 -14.61 2.59
N GLY A 40 5.42 -14.52 1.39
CA GLY A 40 4.41 -15.47 0.91
C GLY A 40 3.02 -15.33 1.56
N ALA A 41 2.82 -14.42 2.51
CA ALA A 41 1.51 -14.21 3.12
C ALA A 41 0.49 -13.70 2.10
N VAL A 42 -0.74 -14.25 2.16
CA VAL A 42 -1.86 -13.81 1.33
C VAL A 42 -2.80 -12.95 2.15
N MET A 43 -2.91 -11.69 1.76
CA MET A 43 -3.80 -10.71 2.37
C MET A 43 -5.01 -10.49 1.46
N HIS A 44 -6.18 -10.99 1.87
CA HIS A 44 -7.43 -10.87 1.11
C HIS A 44 -8.49 -10.14 1.93
N ALA A 45 -9.09 -9.10 1.34
CA ALA A 45 -10.12 -8.27 1.98
C ALA A 45 -9.68 -7.68 3.34
N ILE A 46 -8.45 -7.16 3.40
CA ILE A 46 -7.91 -6.49 4.59
C ILE A 46 -8.22 -4.99 4.55
N ASP A 47 -8.55 -4.45 5.72
CA ASP A 47 -8.72 -3.02 5.94
C ASP A 47 -7.45 -2.40 6.54
N PHE A 48 -6.69 -1.67 5.72
CA PHE A 48 -5.47 -0.95 6.13
C PHE A 48 -5.69 0.52 6.51
N ARG A 49 -6.95 0.96 6.66
CA ARG A 49 -7.23 2.38 6.92
C ARG A 49 -6.64 2.80 8.27
N GLY A 50 -5.78 3.82 8.22
CA GLY A 50 -5.09 4.35 9.41
C GLY A 50 -3.90 3.51 9.88
N SER A 51 -3.57 2.42 9.19
CA SER A 51 -2.34 1.66 9.45
C SER A 51 -1.12 2.45 9.00
N ARG A 52 -0.03 2.35 9.76
CA ARG A 52 1.31 2.81 9.35
C ARG A 52 2.15 1.58 9.03
N VAL A 53 2.81 1.60 7.87
CA VAL A 53 3.77 0.57 7.47
C VAL A 53 5.09 1.28 7.18
N SER A 54 6.12 0.98 7.96
CA SER A 54 7.46 1.59 7.87
C SER A 54 8.52 0.51 7.84
N ALA A 55 9.64 0.78 7.17
CA ALA A 55 10.76 -0.16 7.02
C ALA A 55 10.37 -1.54 6.43
N ALA A 56 9.31 -1.59 5.61
CA ALA A 56 8.82 -2.82 4.99
C ALA A 56 9.47 -3.09 3.62
N GLN A 57 9.73 -4.37 3.35
CA GLN A 57 10.23 -4.83 2.05
C GLN A 57 9.06 -5.27 1.16
N PHE A 58 8.85 -4.56 0.06
CA PHE A 58 7.77 -4.85 -0.92
C PHE A 58 8.27 -5.44 -2.24
N GLY A 59 9.57 -5.74 -2.37
CA GLY A 59 10.16 -6.29 -3.58
C GLY A 59 9.44 -7.57 -4.04
N GLY A 60 8.91 -7.58 -5.26
CA GLY A 60 8.16 -8.70 -5.81
C GLY A 60 6.70 -8.81 -5.34
N ALA A 61 6.23 -7.93 -4.45
CA ALA A 61 4.82 -7.92 -4.03
C ALA A 61 3.91 -7.48 -5.18
N THR A 62 2.71 -8.05 -5.25
CA THR A 62 1.67 -7.65 -6.20
C THR A 62 0.45 -7.14 -5.45
N PHE A 63 0.09 -5.89 -5.72
CA PHE A 63 -1.09 -5.26 -5.16
C PHE A 63 -2.17 -5.16 -6.24
N ARG A 64 -3.37 -5.69 -5.95
CA ARG A 64 -4.51 -5.67 -6.86
C ARG A 64 -5.78 -5.36 -6.08
N PHE A 65 -6.70 -4.66 -6.73
CA PHE A 65 -7.99 -4.30 -6.14
C PHE A 65 -7.82 -3.50 -4.84
N LEU A 66 -6.74 -2.70 -4.75
CA LEU A 66 -6.58 -1.71 -3.69
C LEU A 66 -7.51 -0.54 -3.95
N GLY A 67 -8.17 -0.03 -2.91
CA GLY A 67 -9.10 1.08 -3.00
C GLY A 67 -10.37 0.84 -2.18
N GLU A 68 -11.51 1.24 -2.74
CA GLU A 68 -12.80 1.09 -2.07
C GLU A 68 -13.16 -0.39 -1.87
N LEU A 69 -13.24 -0.79 -0.61
CA LEU A 69 -14.10 -1.89 -0.20
C LEU A 69 -15.45 -1.29 0.21
N PRO A 70 -16.59 -1.85 -0.24
CA PRO A 70 -17.90 -1.45 0.27
C PRO A 70 -17.89 -1.47 1.79
N GLY A 71 -18.54 -0.49 2.42
CA GLY A 71 -18.80 -0.57 3.85
C GLY A 71 -19.55 -1.86 4.21
N PRO A 72 -19.56 -2.28 5.49
CA PRO A 72 -20.40 -3.38 5.98
C PRO A 72 -21.89 -3.23 5.61
N ASP A 73 -22.32 -2.00 5.33
CA ASP A 73 -23.65 -1.54 4.93
C ASP A 73 -23.78 -1.27 3.41
N GLY A 74 -22.75 -1.55 2.61
CA GLY A 74 -22.73 -1.27 1.18
C GLY A 74 -22.54 0.22 0.84
N ALA A 75 -22.37 1.09 1.83
CA ALA A 75 -22.17 2.51 1.58
C ALA A 75 -20.80 2.77 0.95
N PRO A 76 -20.71 3.68 -0.05
CA PRO A 76 -19.43 4.12 -0.58
C PRO A 76 -18.67 4.83 0.54
N ARG A 77 -17.44 4.38 0.79
CA ARG A 77 -16.56 5.02 1.76
C ARG A 77 -15.68 5.98 1.00
N ARG A 78 -15.74 7.27 1.35
CA ARG A 78 -14.82 8.27 0.78
C ARG A 78 -13.38 7.76 0.98
N PRO A 79 -12.61 7.54 -0.10
CA PRO A 79 -11.25 7.09 0.04
C PRO A 79 -10.45 8.17 0.77
N ARG A 80 -9.67 7.75 1.76
CA ARG A 80 -8.62 8.60 2.33
C ARG A 80 -7.43 8.51 1.39
N ALA A 81 -6.76 9.63 1.16
CA ALA A 81 -5.51 9.64 0.40
C ALA A 81 -4.53 8.63 1.03
N VAL A 82 -3.86 7.88 0.16
CA VAL A 82 -2.71 7.06 0.55
C VAL A 82 -1.47 7.89 0.25
N THR A 83 -0.57 8.00 1.23
CA THR A 83 0.70 8.71 1.08
C THR A 83 1.84 7.71 1.05
N PHE A 84 2.78 7.90 0.12
CA PHE A 84 4.05 7.20 0.08
C PHE A 84 5.16 8.22 0.29
N GLU A 85 5.78 8.19 1.47
CA GLU A 85 6.89 9.07 1.86
C GLU A 85 8.16 8.26 1.99
N ASP A 86 9.27 8.77 1.47
CA ASP A 86 10.60 8.14 1.56
C ASP A 86 10.63 6.67 1.09
N CYS A 87 9.83 6.36 0.07
CA CYS A 87 9.69 5.03 -0.50
C CYS A 87 10.45 4.88 -1.82
N MET A 88 10.91 3.66 -2.11
CA MET A 88 11.57 3.32 -3.37
C MET A 88 10.73 2.30 -4.16
N PHE A 89 10.48 2.59 -5.43
CA PHE A 89 9.78 1.71 -6.37
C PHE A 89 10.52 1.62 -7.72
N PRO A 90 11.83 1.30 -7.74
CA PRO A 90 12.57 1.17 -8.99
C PRO A 90 11.92 0.10 -9.87
N ASP A 91 11.96 0.32 -11.19
CA ASP A 91 11.49 -0.63 -12.22
C ASP A 91 10.04 -1.11 -12.05
N SER A 92 9.25 -0.40 -11.26
CA SER A 92 7.87 -0.76 -10.93
C SER A 92 6.89 -0.19 -11.95
N ALA A 93 5.78 -0.91 -12.16
CA ALA A 93 4.75 -0.51 -13.12
C ALA A 93 3.38 -0.35 -12.44
N PHE A 94 2.76 0.81 -12.65
CA PHE A 94 1.39 1.09 -12.23
C PHE A 94 0.46 0.88 -13.42
N ARG A 95 -0.20 -0.27 -13.48
CA ARG A 95 -1.03 -0.68 -14.63
C ARG A 95 -2.50 -0.70 -14.26
N ARG A 96 -3.33 0.05 -14.99
CA ARG A 96 -4.78 0.17 -14.72
C ARG A 96 -5.04 0.66 -13.29
N VAL A 97 -4.27 1.67 -12.88
CA VAL A 97 -4.38 2.33 -11.59
C VAL A 97 -5.01 3.70 -11.82
N ASP A 98 -5.99 4.05 -11.00
CA ASP A 98 -6.51 5.42 -10.98
C ASP A 98 -5.51 6.32 -10.24
N LEU A 99 -4.90 7.25 -10.98
CA LEU A 99 -3.94 8.24 -10.47
C LEU A 99 -4.54 9.65 -10.45
N THR A 100 -5.86 9.77 -10.53
CA THR A 100 -6.56 11.07 -10.50
C THR A 100 -6.18 11.83 -9.22
N ASN A 101 -5.77 13.09 -9.37
CA ASN A 101 -5.33 13.97 -8.29
C ASN A 101 -4.11 13.47 -7.50
N VAL A 102 -3.30 12.56 -8.05
CA VAL A 102 -2.00 12.20 -7.46
C VAL A 102 -0.98 13.29 -7.77
N ALA A 103 -0.30 13.78 -6.74
CA ALA A 103 0.83 14.69 -6.86
C ALA A 103 2.15 13.92 -6.69
N LEU A 104 3.13 14.22 -7.55
CA LEU A 104 4.50 13.76 -7.40
C LEU A 104 5.35 14.94 -6.92
N GLU A 105 5.57 15.02 -5.62
CA GLU A 105 6.28 16.12 -4.98
C GLU A 105 7.66 15.66 -4.52
N LYS A 106 8.71 16.37 -4.95
CA LYS A 106 10.11 16.07 -4.58
C LYS A 106 10.53 14.64 -4.92
N CYS A 107 9.91 14.03 -5.94
CA CYS A 107 10.25 12.69 -6.41
C CYS A 107 11.35 12.73 -7.48
N THR A 108 12.20 11.69 -7.50
CA THR A 108 13.04 11.41 -8.66
C THR A 108 12.20 10.74 -9.74
N THR A 109 12.16 11.31 -10.94
CA THR A 109 11.37 10.81 -12.08
C THR A 109 12.23 10.35 -13.26
N ALA A 110 13.55 10.25 -13.09
CA ALA A 110 14.47 9.80 -14.13
C ALA A 110 14.09 8.38 -14.60
N GLY A 111 13.98 8.20 -15.93
CA GLY A 111 13.56 6.93 -16.55
C GLY A 111 12.06 6.59 -16.42
N MET A 112 11.26 7.44 -15.75
CA MET A 112 9.82 7.25 -15.66
C MET A 112 9.15 7.50 -17.02
N THR A 113 8.16 6.68 -17.36
CA THR A 113 7.34 6.86 -18.57
C THR A 113 5.85 6.89 -18.26
N ILE A 114 5.08 7.69 -19.00
CA ILE A 114 3.61 7.65 -19.03
C ILE A 114 3.19 7.18 -20.43
N ASP A 115 2.52 6.04 -20.52
CA ASP A 115 2.15 5.39 -21.78
C ASP A 115 3.32 5.24 -22.79
N GLY A 116 4.52 4.98 -22.24
CA GLY A 116 5.77 4.84 -23.01
C GLY A 116 6.46 6.16 -23.35
N VAL A 117 5.87 7.32 -23.03
CA VAL A 117 6.48 8.63 -23.22
C VAL A 117 7.36 8.99 -22.02
N PRO A 118 8.64 9.36 -22.22
CA PRO A 118 9.53 9.77 -21.13
C PRO A 118 9.05 11.03 -20.41
N VAL A 119 8.97 11.00 -19.08
CA VAL A 119 8.45 12.11 -18.26
C VAL A 119 9.40 13.31 -18.26
N ASP A 120 10.70 13.08 -18.35
CA ASP A 120 11.72 14.13 -18.49
C ASP A 120 11.53 14.96 -19.75
N GLU A 121 11.25 14.31 -20.89
CA GLU A 121 10.91 14.98 -22.15
C GLU A 121 9.61 15.79 -22.02
N MET A 122 8.57 15.21 -21.40
CA MET A 122 7.30 15.90 -21.16
C MET A 122 7.49 17.18 -20.31
N LEU A 123 8.28 17.09 -19.24
CA LEU A 123 8.57 18.22 -18.36
C LEU A 123 9.43 19.29 -19.06
N ALA A 124 10.39 18.88 -19.88
CA ALA A 124 11.21 19.81 -20.67
C ALA A 124 10.36 20.60 -21.67
N ALA A 125 9.46 19.92 -22.40
CA ALA A 125 8.54 20.56 -23.33
C ALA A 125 7.61 21.56 -22.62
N TRP A 126 7.06 21.19 -21.46
CA TRP A 126 6.23 22.11 -20.66
C TRP A 126 7.01 23.37 -20.24
N ARG A 127 8.22 23.20 -19.71
CA ARG A 127 9.08 24.32 -19.29
C ARG A 127 9.47 25.24 -20.45
N SER A 128 9.69 24.71 -21.65
CA SER A 128 9.99 25.55 -22.83
C SER A 128 8.81 26.41 -23.29
N SER A 129 7.58 25.95 -23.05
CA SER A 129 6.35 26.67 -23.41
C SER A 129 5.85 27.59 -22.29
N HIS A 130 6.34 27.40 -21.07
CA HIS A 130 6.02 28.19 -19.88
C HIS A 130 7.31 28.64 -19.20
N PRO A 131 8.09 29.53 -19.83
CA PRO A 131 9.27 30.10 -19.20
C PRO A 131 8.86 30.79 -17.90
N GLU A 132 9.63 30.58 -16.84
CA GLU A 132 9.48 31.33 -15.59
C GLU A 132 9.56 32.85 -15.90
N PRO A 133 8.73 33.68 -15.28
CA PRO A 133 8.77 35.13 -15.45
C PRO A 133 10.10 35.76 -15.01
#